data_AF-A0A2T7Q2J7-F1
#
_entry.id   AF-A0A2T7Q2J7-F1
#
_cell.length_a   1.000
_cell.length_b   1.000
_cell.length_c   1.000
_cell.angle_alpha   90.00
_cell.angle_beta   90.00
_cell.angle_gamma   90.00
#
_symmetry.space_group_name_H-M   'P 1'
#
loop_
_entity.id
_entity.type
_entity.pdbx_description
1 polymer ?
#
loop_
_entity_poly.entity_id
_entity_poly.type
_entity_poly.pdbx_seq_one_letter_code
_entity_poly.pdbx_strand_id
1 'polypeptide(L)'
;MTYDFNANIDLLEQYIDGTVNDEERKLVEQLLNNNAELREAYEYMNMAVASVKLSALHRQVGNIAAAYKTGKNSSTATQGQPAKIRSIGFYAMRVAAVLAVVLASYTAIQYATITPDKLYTSAFEAYNLSATRSASKGTDIEQSYKMGNWNAVLSAISNESGQKEKFLGGVSALYLDKFDVAADYFNQVIDANKTLTEKPYTQESEFYLALALIKLQNYDAAKSIIHKITANPDHTYYNQVKKISTIKTALLSFKK
;
A
#
# COMPACT_ATOMS: atom_id res chain seq x y z
N MET A 1 -9.28 38.63 -53.54
CA MET A 1 -8.28 37.57 -53.28
C MET A 1 -8.97 36.26 -53.59
N THR A 2 -8.48 35.56 -54.61
CA THR A 2 -9.04 34.31 -55.12
C THR A 2 -8.96 33.24 -54.04
N TYR A 3 -10.12 32.72 -53.68
CA TYR A 3 -10.30 31.64 -52.71
C TYR A 3 -9.81 30.35 -53.37
N ASP A 4 -8.58 29.92 -53.09
CA ASP A 4 -8.10 28.63 -53.58
C ASP A 4 -8.51 27.53 -52.60
N PHE A 5 -9.76 27.09 -52.74
CA PHE A 5 -10.32 26.01 -51.94
C PHE A 5 -9.48 24.74 -52.08
N ASN A 6 -8.92 24.46 -53.26
CA ASN A 6 -8.13 23.25 -53.51
C ASN A 6 -6.79 23.28 -52.75
N ALA A 7 -6.09 24.41 -52.73
CA ALA A 7 -4.86 24.55 -51.95
C ALA A 7 -5.08 24.35 -50.43
N ASN A 8 -6.25 24.73 -49.92
CA ASN A 8 -6.62 24.48 -48.52
C ASN A 8 -6.97 23.01 -48.25
N ILE A 9 -7.53 22.29 -49.22
CA ILE A 9 -7.80 20.84 -49.12
C ILE A 9 -6.48 20.06 -49.07
N ASP A 10 -5.51 20.37 -49.93
CA ASP A 10 -4.19 19.73 -49.91
C ASP A 10 -3.48 19.90 -48.55
N LEU A 11 -3.62 21.09 -47.95
CA LEU A 11 -3.06 21.38 -46.63
C LEU A 11 -3.80 20.63 -45.51
N LEU A 12 -5.12 20.43 -45.63
CA LEU A 12 -5.89 19.60 -44.71
C LEU A 12 -5.51 18.11 -44.81
N GLU A 13 -5.25 17.59 -46.02
CA GLU A 13 -4.77 16.22 -46.21
C GLU A 13 -3.44 15.99 -45.50
N GLN A 14 -2.48 16.88 -45.71
CA GLN A 14 -1.18 16.83 -45.02
C GLN A 14 -1.34 16.97 -43.51
N TYR A 15 -2.30 17.78 -43.04
CA TYR A 15 -2.59 17.92 -41.62
C TYR A 15 -3.15 16.63 -41.01
N ILE A 16 -4.06 15.94 -41.71
CA ILE A 16 -4.61 14.64 -41.28
C ILE A 16 -3.53 13.54 -41.29
N ASP A 17 -2.62 13.58 -42.27
CA ASP A 17 -1.48 12.67 -42.36
C ASP A 17 -0.35 13.00 -41.37
N GLY A 18 -0.42 14.17 -40.72
CA GLY A 18 0.53 14.62 -39.70
C GLY A 18 1.88 15.11 -40.28
N THR A 19 1.91 15.49 -41.55
CA THR A 19 3.13 15.88 -42.28
C THR A 19 3.37 17.40 -42.34
N VAL A 20 2.44 18.20 -41.81
CA VAL A 20 2.59 19.68 -41.73
C VAL A 20 3.54 20.11 -40.61
N ASN A 21 4.19 21.25 -40.80
CA ASN A 21 5.03 21.90 -39.79
C ASN A 21 4.20 22.72 -38.76
N ASP A 22 4.85 23.24 -37.72
CA ASP A 22 4.17 23.96 -36.63
C ASP A 22 3.52 25.29 -37.06
N GLU A 23 4.04 25.94 -38.10
CA GLU A 23 3.46 27.18 -38.64
C GLU A 23 2.22 26.89 -39.49
N GLU A 24 2.30 25.88 -40.35
CA GLU A 24 1.20 25.35 -41.17
C GLU A 24 0.07 24.81 -40.30
N ARG A 25 0.38 24.13 -39.20
CA ARG A 25 -0.60 23.65 -38.23
C ARG A 25 -1.43 24.80 -37.65
N LYS A 26 -0.78 25.87 -37.20
CA LYS A 26 -1.47 27.06 -36.67
C LYS A 26 -2.34 27.73 -37.73
N LEU A 27 -1.87 27.77 -38.97
CA LEU A 27 -2.62 28.30 -40.10
C LEU A 27 -3.86 27.45 -40.38
N VAL A 28 -3.75 26.12 -40.39
CA VAL A 28 -4.90 25.20 -40.53
C VAL A 28 -5.90 25.38 -39.39
N GLU A 29 -5.45 25.46 -38.14
CA GLU A 29 -6.34 25.68 -36.99
C GLU A 29 -7.09 27.02 -37.07
N GLN A 30 -6.43 28.08 -37.56
CA GLN A 30 -7.06 29.37 -37.82
C GLN A 30 -8.08 29.29 -38.97
N LEU A 31 -7.75 28.58 -40.05
CA LEU A 31 -8.65 28.39 -41.19
C LEU A 31 -9.89 27.58 -40.80
N LEU A 32 -9.74 26.52 -40.00
CA LEU A 32 -10.84 25.70 -39.48
C LEU A 32 -11.77 26.49 -38.54
N ASN A 33 -11.23 27.44 -37.77
CA ASN A 33 -12.03 28.28 -36.88
C ASN A 33 -12.80 29.37 -37.63
N ASN A 34 -12.25 29.87 -38.72
CA ASN A 34 -12.80 31.03 -39.45
C ASN A 34 -13.64 30.65 -40.67
N ASN A 35 -13.57 29.39 -41.15
CA ASN A 35 -14.31 28.93 -42.33
C ASN A 35 -15.13 27.68 -42.02
N ALA A 36 -16.45 27.83 -41.99
CA ALA A 36 -17.39 26.74 -41.73
C ALA A 36 -17.36 25.64 -42.80
N GLU A 37 -17.19 25.99 -44.08
CA GLU A 37 -17.15 25.06 -45.22
C GLU A 37 -15.89 24.16 -45.17
N LEU A 38 -14.76 24.76 -44.78
CA LEU A 38 -13.50 24.03 -44.65
C LEU A 38 -13.50 23.08 -43.44
N ARG A 39 -14.19 23.47 -42.36
CA ARG A 39 -14.41 22.61 -41.20
C ARG A 39 -15.28 21.40 -41.54
N GLU A 40 -16.34 21.61 -42.31
CA GLU A 40 -17.19 20.51 -42.78
C GLU A 40 -16.41 19.54 -43.69
N ALA A 41 -15.59 20.07 -44.61
CA ALA A 41 -14.70 19.24 -45.44
C ALA A 41 -13.71 18.43 -44.59
N TYR A 42 -13.12 19.02 -43.56
CA TYR A 42 -12.23 18.33 -42.62
C TYR A 42 -12.92 17.20 -41.84
N GLU A 43 -14.16 17.41 -41.41
CA GLU A 43 -14.97 16.38 -40.72
C GLU A 43 -15.27 15.19 -41.65
N TYR A 44 -15.68 15.45 -42.89
CA TYR A 44 -15.92 14.41 -43.89
C TYR A 44 -14.65 13.59 -44.18
N MET A 45 -13.51 14.27 -44.32
CA MET A 45 -12.24 13.62 -44.63
C MET A 45 -11.74 12.75 -43.47
N ASN A 46 -11.87 13.23 -42.22
CA ASN A 46 -11.59 12.41 -41.04
C ASN A 46 -12.51 11.19 -40.93
N MET A 47 -13.79 11.35 -41.24
CA MET A 47 -14.74 10.23 -41.23
C MET A 47 -14.40 9.19 -42.31
N ALA A 48 -13.99 9.64 -43.51
CA ALA A 48 -13.54 8.77 -44.59
C ALA A 48 -12.27 7.99 -44.19
N VAL A 49 -11.26 8.68 -43.65
CA VAL A 49 -10.02 8.06 -43.16
C VAL A 49 -10.30 7.06 -42.04
N ALA A 50 -11.18 7.41 -41.09
CA ALA A 50 -11.60 6.51 -40.02
C ALA A 50 -12.31 5.26 -40.57
N SER A 51 -13.15 5.42 -41.59
CA SER A 51 -13.88 4.31 -42.22
C SER A 51 -12.95 3.35 -42.97
N VAL A 52 -11.93 3.88 -43.66
CA VAL A 52 -10.89 3.07 -44.32
C VAL A 52 -10.07 2.30 -43.29
N LYS A 53 -9.62 2.96 -42.21
CA LYS A 53 -8.90 2.33 -41.10
C LYS A 53 -9.72 1.22 -40.45
N LEU A 54 -11.00 1.48 -40.17
CA LEU A 54 -11.93 0.49 -39.62
C LEU A 54 -12.12 -0.71 -40.56
N SER A 55 -12.25 -0.46 -41.86
CA SER A 55 -12.39 -1.51 -42.87
C SER A 55 -11.13 -2.38 -42.99
N ALA A 56 -9.94 -1.77 -42.94
CA ALA A 56 -8.67 -2.50 -42.93
C ALA A 56 -8.53 -3.36 -41.67
N LEU A 57 -8.88 -2.82 -40.50
CA LEU A 57 -8.89 -3.56 -39.24
C LEU A 57 -9.89 -4.72 -39.30
N HIS A 58 -11.10 -4.49 -39.81
CA HIS A 58 -12.11 -5.54 -39.95
C HIS A 58 -11.65 -6.66 -40.89
N ARG A 59 -10.95 -6.33 -41.99
CA ARG A 59 -10.31 -7.34 -42.86
C ARG A 59 -9.20 -8.10 -42.13
N GLN A 60 -8.37 -7.43 -41.33
CA GLN A 60 -7.31 -8.08 -40.57
C GLN A 60 -7.89 -9.07 -39.55
N VAL A 61 -8.91 -8.65 -38.80
CA VAL A 61 -9.63 -9.52 -37.85
C VAL A 61 -10.35 -10.64 -38.59
N GLY A 62 -10.98 -10.36 -39.73
CA GLY A 62 -11.62 -11.36 -40.58
C GLY A 62 -10.64 -12.41 -41.11
N ASN A 63 -9.45 -12.00 -41.56
CA ASN A 63 -8.39 -12.88 -42.02
C ASN A 63 -7.84 -13.73 -40.88
N ILE A 64 -7.64 -13.16 -39.69
CA ILE A 64 -7.25 -13.92 -38.49
C ILE A 64 -8.35 -14.92 -38.12
N ALA A 65 -9.61 -14.49 -38.08
CA ALA A 65 -10.74 -15.35 -37.76
C ALA A 65 -10.90 -16.48 -38.79
N ALA A 66 -10.70 -16.20 -40.07
CA ALA A 66 -10.68 -17.20 -41.14
C ALA A 66 -9.50 -18.17 -40.96
N ALA A 67 -8.29 -17.68 -40.71
CA ALA A 67 -7.12 -18.52 -40.45
C ALA A 67 -7.32 -19.43 -39.22
N TYR A 68 -7.95 -18.93 -38.15
CA TYR A 68 -8.31 -19.73 -36.96
C TYR A 68 -9.40 -20.78 -37.24
N LYS A 69 -10.37 -20.48 -38.12
CA LYS A 69 -11.42 -21.43 -38.53
C LYS A 69 -10.87 -22.51 -39.46
N THR A 70 -10.03 -22.16 -40.43
CA THR A 70 -9.40 -23.11 -41.36
C THR A 70 -8.33 -23.96 -40.66
N GLY A 71 -7.58 -23.38 -39.71
CA GLY A 71 -6.59 -24.08 -38.88
C GLY A 71 -7.17 -25.11 -37.92
N LYS A 72 -8.51 -25.17 -37.75
CA LYS A 72 -9.18 -26.22 -36.96
C LYS A 72 -9.55 -27.46 -37.81
N ASN A 73 -9.50 -27.37 -39.14
CA ASN A 73 -9.87 -28.45 -40.07
C ASN A 73 -8.77 -28.90 -41.04
N SER A 74 -7.55 -28.33 -40.98
CA SER A 74 -6.40 -28.81 -41.75
C SER A 74 -5.63 -29.91 -41.00
N SER A 75 -6.29 -31.03 -40.77
CA SER A 75 -5.61 -32.33 -40.66
C SER A 75 -5.53 -32.96 -42.05
N THR A 76 -4.86 -32.29 -42.99
CA THR A 76 -4.44 -32.92 -44.24
C THR A 76 -3.08 -33.54 -44.03
N ALA A 77 -3.08 -34.87 -44.03
CA ALA A 77 -1.92 -35.73 -44.05
C ALA A 77 -0.85 -35.19 -45.01
N THR A 78 0.24 -34.69 -44.43
CA THR A 78 1.50 -34.49 -45.14
C THR A 78 2.55 -35.19 -44.30
N GLN A 79 3.07 -36.32 -44.80
CA GLN A 79 4.31 -36.91 -44.28
C GLN A 79 5.41 -35.87 -44.40
N GLY A 80 5.80 -35.25 -43.29
CA GLY A 80 6.77 -34.15 -43.30
C GLY A 80 7.13 -33.69 -41.90
N GLN A 81 8.03 -34.44 -41.27
CA GLN A 81 8.74 -34.17 -40.00
C GLN A 81 7.88 -33.85 -38.75
N PRO A 82 8.18 -34.44 -37.58
CA PRO A 82 7.43 -34.15 -36.37
C PRO A 82 7.58 -32.66 -36.01
N ALA A 83 6.47 -31.92 -36.11
CA ALA A 83 6.40 -30.56 -35.61
C ALA A 83 6.82 -30.58 -34.13
N LYS A 84 7.92 -29.88 -33.80
CA LYS A 84 8.36 -29.71 -32.41
C LYS A 84 7.31 -28.92 -31.64
N ILE A 85 6.38 -29.64 -31.00
CA ILE A 85 5.45 -29.08 -30.01
C ILE A 85 6.31 -28.59 -28.84
N ARG A 86 6.67 -27.30 -28.83
CA ARG A 86 7.34 -26.69 -27.67
C ARG A 86 6.29 -26.55 -26.58
N SER A 87 6.35 -27.41 -25.56
CA SER A 87 5.36 -27.38 -24.50
C SER A 87 5.44 -26.04 -23.74
N ILE A 88 4.32 -25.33 -23.69
CA ILE A 88 4.16 -24.10 -22.91
C ILE A 88 4.38 -24.38 -21.42
N GLY A 89 4.23 -25.64 -20.99
CA GLY A 89 4.55 -26.10 -19.64
C GLY A 89 5.98 -25.78 -19.21
N PHE A 90 6.98 -25.88 -20.10
CA PHE A 90 8.35 -25.52 -19.74
C PHE A 90 8.54 -24.01 -19.52
N TYR A 91 7.84 -23.15 -20.26
CA TYR A 91 7.90 -21.71 -20.05
C TYR A 91 7.11 -21.27 -18.81
N ALA A 92 5.92 -21.84 -18.59
CA ALA A 92 5.13 -21.62 -17.38
C ALA A 92 5.88 -22.07 -16.11
N MET A 93 6.57 -23.21 -16.17
CA MET A 93 7.40 -23.70 -15.07
C MET A 93 8.60 -22.78 -14.81
N ARG A 94 9.24 -22.23 -15.86
CA ARG A 94 10.33 -21.25 -15.70
C ARG A 94 9.84 -19.94 -15.07
N VAL A 95 8.68 -19.43 -15.50
CA VAL A 95 8.07 -18.22 -14.92
C VAL A 95 7.72 -18.46 -13.44
N ALA A 96 7.10 -19.59 -13.12
CA ALA A 96 6.78 -19.96 -11.74
C ALA A 96 8.04 -20.12 -10.88
N ALA A 97 9.10 -20.74 -11.41
CA ALA A 97 10.37 -20.88 -10.70
C ALA A 97 11.03 -19.52 -10.43
N VAL A 98 11.02 -18.59 -11.39
CA VAL A 98 11.53 -17.24 -11.19
C VAL A 98 10.72 -16.49 -10.13
N LEU A 99 9.38 -16.56 -10.18
CA LEU A 99 8.53 -15.95 -9.15
C LEU A 99 8.77 -16.55 -7.77
N ALA A 100 8.91 -17.88 -7.68
CA ALA A 100 9.23 -18.57 -6.44
C ALA A 100 10.59 -18.14 -5.88
N VAL A 101 11.62 -18.02 -6.73
CA VAL A 101 12.94 -17.53 -6.33
C VAL A 101 12.87 -16.07 -5.87
N VAL A 102 12.15 -15.20 -6.59
CA VAL A 102 11.98 -13.80 -6.19
C VAL A 102 11.28 -13.70 -4.83
N LEU A 103 10.19 -14.46 -4.63
CA LEU A 103 9.46 -14.49 -3.35
C LEU A 103 10.34 -15.04 -2.23
N ALA A 104 11.03 -16.16 -2.46
CA ALA A 104 11.93 -16.77 -1.47
C ALA A 104 13.11 -15.85 -1.12
N SER A 105 13.67 -15.15 -2.12
CA SER A 105 14.76 -14.18 -1.90
C SER A 105 14.26 -13.01 -1.07
N TYR A 106 13.08 -12.47 -1.39
CA TYR A 106 12.46 -11.38 -0.65
C TYR A 106 12.15 -11.77 0.80
N THR A 107 11.56 -12.94 1.03
CA THR A 107 11.28 -13.43 2.39
C THR A 107 12.54 -13.74 3.17
N ALA A 108 13.59 -14.28 2.53
CA ALA A 108 14.89 -14.52 3.17
C ALA A 108 15.56 -13.21 3.61
N ILE A 109 15.54 -12.17 2.77
CA ILE A 109 16.07 -10.84 3.12
C ILE A 109 15.28 -10.23 4.28
N GLN A 110 13.94 -10.31 4.24
CA GLN A 110 13.10 -9.82 5.35
C GLN A 110 13.38 -10.59 6.64
N TYR A 111 13.43 -11.92 6.59
CA TYR A 111 13.72 -12.76 7.75
C TYR A 111 15.09 -12.46 8.36
N ALA A 112 16.12 -12.24 7.53
CA ALA A 112 17.46 -11.88 7.99
C ALA A 112 17.49 -10.49 8.66
N THR A 113 16.66 -9.55 8.22
CA THR A 113 16.71 -8.14 8.66
C THR A 113 15.70 -7.76 9.74
N ILE A 114 14.66 -8.56 9.97
CA ILE A 114 13.68 -8.35 11.05
C ILE A 114 14.35 -8.69 12.40
N THR A 115 14.33 -7.71 13.30
CA THR A 115 14.75 -7.85 14.70
C THR A 115 13.69 -7.26 15.61
N PRO A 116 13.58 -7.71 16.88
CA PRO A 116 12.67 -7.11 17.86
C PRO A 116 12.87 -5.60 17.97
N ASP A 117 14.12 -5.13 17.95
CA ASP A 117 14.46 -3.71 18.03
C ASP A 117 13.90 -2.93 16.86
N LYS A 118 14.09 -3.40 15.62
CA LYS A 118 13.55 -2.71 14.45
C LYS A 118 12.03 -2.65 14.46
N LEU A 119 11.36 -3.73 14.88
CA LEU A 119 9.91 -3.72 14.99
C LEU A 119 9.45 -2.71 16.04
N TYR A 120 10.06 -2.76 17.22
CA TYR A 120 9.79 -1.81 18.30
C TYR A 120 9.99 -0.36 17.84
N THR A 121 11.17 0.00 17.34
CA THR A 121 11.49 1.39 16.94
C THR A 121 10.62 1.87 15.77
N SER A 122 10.19 0.98 14.88
CA SER A 122 9.33 1.36 13.74
C SER A 122 7.91 1.76 14.14
N ALA A 123 7.42 1.22 15.27
CA ALA A 123 6.06 1.47 15.75
C ALA A 123 6.00 2.35 16.99
N PHE A 124 7.04 2.35 17.83
CA PHE A 124 7.06 3.12 19.07
C PHE A 124 6.84 4.61 18.80
N GLU A 125 5.85 5.17 19.48
CA GLU A 125 5.58 6.60 19.49
C GLU A 125 5.71 7.08 20.94
N ALA A 126 6.39 8.21 21.13
CA ALA A 126 6.55 8.79 22.46
C ALA A 126 5.20 9.30 22.96
N TYR A 127 4.73 8.75 24.08
CA TYR A 127 3.53 9.26 24.73
C TYR A 127 3.77 10.66 25.29
N ASN A 128 2.91 11.61 24.92
CA ASN A 128 2.96 12.97 25.43
C ASN A 128 1.72 13.24 26.27
N LEU A 129 1.93 13.59 27.55
CA LEU A 129 0.83 13.95 28.44
C LEU A 129 0.37 15.37 28.10
N SER A 130 -0.75 15.48 27.37
CA SER A 130 -1.37 16.78 27.05
C SER A 130 -1.66 17.58 28.32
N ALA A 131 -1.28 18.86 28.31
CA ALA A 131 -1.52 19.77 29.42
C ALA A 131 -3.00 20.21 29.44
N THR A 132 -3.90 19.30 29.84
CA THR A 132 -5.31 19.66 30.02
C THR A 132 -5.48 20.41 31.35
N ARG A 133 -6.21 21.52 31.29
CA ARG A 133 -6.53 22.43 32.40
C ARG A 133 -7.38 21.74 33.47
N SER A 134 -6.77 20.92 34.31
CA SER A 134 -7.32 20.61 35.62
C SER A 134 -6.47 21.34 36.64
N ALA A 135 -7.04 22.35 37.30
CA ALA A 135 -6.44 23.07 38.42
C ALA A 135 -6.29 22.20 39.69
N SER A 136 -6.38 20.88 39.57
CA SER A 136 -5.91 19.93 40.55
C SER A 136 -4.41 19.78 40.34
N LYS A 137 -3.60 20.12 41.36
CA LYS A 137 -2.16 19.84 41.40
C LYS A 137 -1.91 18.45 40.79
N GLY A 138 -1.25 18.40 39.63
CA GLY A 138 -0.86 17.12 39.04
C GLY A 138 -0.09 16.33 40.08
N THR A 139 -0.41 15.05 40.22
CA THR A 139 0.26 14.16 41.19
C THR A 139 1.78 14.22 40.96
N ASP A 140 2.57 13.97 42.00
CA ASP A 140 4.04 14.02 41.90
C ASP A 140 4.58 13.09 40.78
N ILE A 141 3.81 12.05 40.45
CA ILE A 141 4.03 11.13 39.32
C ILE A 141 3.94 11.86 37.97
N GLU A 142 2.89 12.66 37.74
CA GLU A 142 2.72 13.37 36.46
C GLU A 142 3.81 14.42 36.22
N GLN A 143 4.23 15.11 37.29
CA GLN A 143 5.32 16.09 37.19
C GLN A 143 6.64 15.39 36.86
N SER A 144 6.94 14.29 37.57
CA SER A 144 8.11 13.46 37.30
C SER A 144 8.12 12.94 35.86
N TYR A 145 6.96 12.51 35.36
CA TYR A 145 6.80 12.04 33.97
C TYR A 145 7.10 13.16 32.96
N LYS A 146 6.53 14.36 33.15
CA LYS A 146 6.78 15.51 32.26
C LYS A 146 8.25 15.94 32.25
N MET A 147 8.96 15.76 33.36
CA MET A 147 10.40 16.06 33.48
C MET A 147 11.29 14.95 32.90
N GLY A 148 10.72 13.85 32.40
CA GLY A 148 11.48 12.69 31.94
C GLY A 148 12.16 11.91 33.07
N ASN A 149 11.75 12.11 34.32
CA ASN A 149 12.30 11.39 35.47
C ASN A 149 11.58 10.05 35.66
N TRP A 150 11.88 9.10 34.77
CA TRP A 150 11.22 7.79 34.71
C TRP A 150 11.42 6.98 36.00
N ASN A 151 12.58 7.08 36.65
CA ASN A 151 12.84 6.38 37.91
C ASN A 151 11.99 6.93 39.06
N ALA A 152 11.78 8.25 39.13
CA ALA A 152 10.89 8.85 40.12
C ALA A 152 9.43 8.45 39.89
N VAL A 153 8.98 8.37 38.63
CA VAL A 153 7.65 7.85 38.28
C VAL A 153 7.45 6.45 38.84
N LEU A 154 8.37 5.53 38.53
CA LEU A 154 8.28 4.14 39.01
C LEU A 154 8.33 4.03 40.54
N SER A 155 9.12 4.87 41.21
CA SER A 155 9.26 4.84 42.67
C SER A 155 8.04 5.39 43.40
N ALA A 156 7.26 6.25 42.75
CA ALA A 156 6.08 6.89 43.34
C ALA A 156 4.79 6.08 43.13
N ILE A 157 4.80 5.06 42.26
CA ILE A 157 3.63 4.20 42.03
C ILE A 157 3.49 3.20 43.18
N SER A 158 2.26 3.10 43.68
CA SER A 158 1.83 2.17 44.72
C SER A 158 0.71 1.25 44.20
N ASN A 159 0.36 0.22 44.97
CA ASN A 159 -0.75 -0.68 44.61
C ASN A 159 -2.10 0.05 44.48
N GLU A 160 -2.31 1.09 45.29
CA GLU A 160 -3.49 1.96 45.32
C GLU A 160 -3.52 3.00 44.18
N SER A 161 -2.46 3.07 43.37
CA SER A 161 -2.38 4.02 42.26
C SER A 161 -3.44 3.73 41.22
N GLY A 162 -4.01 4.80 40.64
CA GLY A 162 -5.02 4.71 39.60
C GLY A 162 -4.48 4.20 38.26
N GLN A 163 -5.39 4.01 37.32
CA GLN A 163 -5.08 3.54 35.97
C GLN A 163 -4.12 4.49 35.23
N LYS A 164 -4.26 5.81 35.45
CA LYS A 164 -3.39 6.81 34.84
C LYS A 164 -1.96 6.66 35.33
N GLU A 165 -1.76 6.59 36.64
CA GLU A 165 -0.46 6.44 37.27
C GLU A 165 0.23 5.15 36.84
N LYS A 166 -0.52 4.02 36.85
CA LYS A 166 -0.02 2.73 36.37
C LYS A 166 0.35 2.78 34.89
N PHE A 167 -0.47 3.41 34.06
CA PHE A 167 -0.16 3.62 32.64
C PHE A 167 1.15 4.42 32.46
N LEU A 168 1.30 5.55 33.17
CA LEU A 168 2.53 6.35 33.13
C LEU A 168 3.75 5.56 33.65
N GLY A 169 3.54 4.69 34.63
CA GLY A 169 4.53 3.71 35.08
C GLY A 169 4.97 2.76 33.97
N GLY A 170 4.01 2.17 33.27
CA GLY A 170 4.27 1.29 32.14
C GLY A 170 5.09 1.98 31.05
N VAL A 171 4.71 3.19 30.66
CA VAL A 171 5.48 3.95 29.65
C VAL A 171 6.86 4.37 30.16
N SER A 172 6.99 4.76 31.44
CA SER A 172 8.28 5.08 32.04
C SER A 172 9.20 3.86 32.09
N ALA A 173 8.65 2.67 32.37
CA ALA A 173 9.40 1.42 32.33
C ALA A 173 9.89 1.09 30.91
N LEU A 174 9.13 1.41 29.86
CA LEU A 174 9.59 1.29 28.47
C LEU A 174 10.82 2.16 28.19
N TYR A 175 10.85 3.41 28.66
CA TYR A 175 12.01 4.29 28.50
C TYR A 175 13.25 3.83 29.28
N LEU A 176 13.07 2.97 30.28
CA LEU A 176 14.14 2.37 31.08
C LEU A 176 14.51 0.95 30.64
N ASP A 177 13.99 0.50 29.49
CA ASP A 177 14.16 -0.87 28.98
C ASP A 177 13.69 -1.98 29.95
N LYS A 178 12.81 -1.64 30.91
CA LYS A 178 12.21 -2.57 31.89
C LYS A 178 10.91 -3.15 31.32
N PHE A 179 11.02 -3.94 30.25
CA PHE A 179 9.86 -4.39 29.47
C PHE A 179 8.91 -5.32 30.23
N ASP A 180 9.43 -6.11 31.17
CA ASP A 180 8.67 -6.98 32.08
C ASP A 180 7.78 -6.14 33.02
N VAL A 181 8.37 -5.13 33.66
CA VAL A 181 7.66 -4.17 34.52
C VAL A 181 6.63 -3.38 33.72
N ALA A 182 6.99 -2.96 32.50
CA ALA A 182 6.06 -2.27 31.61
C ALA A 182 4.84 -3.12 31.28
N ALA A 183 5.06 -4.39 30.89
CA ALA A 183 3.99 -5.32 30.55
C ALA A 183 3.05 -5.56 31.74
N ASP A 184 3.60 -5.70 32.96
CA ASP A 184 2.80 -5.84 34.18
C ASP A 184 1.87 -4.63 34.41
N TYR A 185 2.42 -3.41 34.38
CA TYR A 185 1.61 -2.21 34.55
C TYR A 185 0.50 -2.06 33.51
N PHE A 186 0.79 -2.34 32.22
CA PHE A 186 -0.24 -2.27 31.19
C PHE A 186 -1.33 -3.33 31.38
N ASN A 187 -0.99 -4.55 31.80
CA ASN A 187 -1.98 -5.57 32.13
C ASN A 187 -2.85 -5.13 33.30
N GLN A 188 -2.27 -4.54 34.35
CA GLN A 188 -3.05 -4.01 35.48
C GLN A 188 -4.06 -2.94 35.03
N VAL A 189 -3.68 -2.05 34.11
CA VAL A 189 -4.60 -1.03 33.55
C VAL A 189 -5.73 -1.68 32.75
N ILE A 190 -5.39 -2.62 31.87
CA ILE A 190 -6.37 -3.34 31.05
C ILE A 190 -7.35 -4.13 31.93
N ASP A 191 -6.84 -4.81 32.95
CA ASP A 191 -7.63 -5.63 33.87
C ASP A 191 -8.56 -4.77 34.74
N ALA A 192 -8.07 -3.66 35.28
CA ALA A 192 -8.87 -2.72 36.06
C ALA A 192 -10.05 -2.14 35.25
N ASN A 193 -9.91 -2.03 33.93
CA ASN A 193 -10.93 -1.48 33.05
C ASN A 193 -11.93 -2.51 32.51
N LYS A 194 -11.77 -3.81 32.81
CA LYS A 194 -12.69 -4.86 32.33
C LYS A 194 -14.11 -4.65 32.83
N THR A 195 -14.26 -4.14 34.06
CA THR A 195 -15.54 -3.97 34.76
C THR A 195 -16.12 -2.57 34.63
N LEU A 196 -15.37 -1.61 34.06
CA LEU A 196 -15.78 -0.22 33.93
C LEU A 196 -16.49 0.03 32.59
N THR A 197 -17.50 0.91 32.63
CA THR A 197 -18.20 1.38 31.41
C THR A 197 -17.27 2.21 30.54
N GLU A 198 -16.55 3.15 31.15
CA GLU A 198 -15.46 3.87 30.50
C GLU A 198 -14.14 3.16 30.75
N LYS A 199 -13.31 3.02 29.70
CA LYS A 199 -12.08 2.21 29.73
C LYS A 199 -10.86 3.10 29.47
N PRO A 200 -10.52 3.99 30.42
CA PRO A 200 -9.48 5.00 30.22
C PRO A 200 -8.11 4.35 30.03
N TYR A 201 -7.32 4.82 29.07
CA TYR A 201 -5.97 4.31 28.79
C TYR A 201 -5.91 2.85 28.29
N THR A 202 -7.03 2.19 28.01
CA THR A 202 -7.03 0.79 27.56
C THR A 202 -6.37 0.64 26.18
N GLN A 203 -6.72 1.49 25.22
CA GLN A 203 -6.19 1.38 23.86
C GLN A 203 -4.68 1.67 23.82
N GLU A 204 -4.25 2.67 24.59
CA GLU A 204 -2.85 3.01 24.81
C GLU A 204 -2.11 1.84 25.46
N SER A 205 -2.67 1.28 26.53
CA SER A 205 -2.06 0.15 27.25
C SER A 205 -1.94 -1.09 26.36
N GLU A 206 -2.95 -1.41 25.55
CA GLU A 206 -2.90 -2.52 24.59
C GLU A 206 -1.77 -2.31 23.57
N PHE A 207 -1.64 -1.10 23.03
CA PHE A 207 -0.58 -0.78 22.08
C PHE A 207 0.82 -0.93 22.69
N TYR A 208 1.08 -0.27 23.82
CA TYR A 208 2.40 -0.33 24.45
C TYR A 208 2.72 -1.71 25.05
N LEU A 209 1.71 -2.46 25.48
CA LEU A 209 1.86 -3.86 25.88
C LEU A 209 2.34 -4.72 24.71
N ALA A 210 1.76 -4.55 23.51
CA ALA A 210 2.24 -5.29 22.34
C ALA A 210 3.72 -5.01 22.05
N LEU A 211 4.16 -3.76 22.20
CA LEU A 211 5.57 -3.38 22.02
C LEU A 211 6.48 -3.99 23.11
N ALA A 212 6.05 -3.96 24.37
CA ALA A 212 6.76 -4.59 25.49
C ALA A 212 6.92 -6.10 25.25
N LEU A 213 5.84 -6.78 24.84
CA LEU A 213 5.84 -8.22 24.56
C LEU A 213 6.77 -8.60 23.39
N ILE A 214 6.89 -7.75 22.36
CA ILE A 214 7.87 -7.95 21.28
C ILE A 214 9.30 -7.93 21.84
N LYS A 215 9.60 -6.97 22.72
CA LYS A 215 10.93 -6.83 23.34
C LYS A 215 11.24 -7.97 24.32
N LEU A 216 10.21 -8.49 25.00
CA LEU A 216 10.29 -9.71 25.82
C LEU A 216 10.33 -11.01 25.00
N GLN A 217 10.27 -10.93 23.66
CA GLN A 217 10.20 -12.08 22.76
C GLN A 217 8.99 -13.01 22.99
N ASN A 218 7.96 -12.50 23.67
CA ASN A 218 6.69 -13.19 23.85
C ASN A 218 5.77 -12.91 22.65
N TYR A 219 6.17 -13.43 21.49
CA TYR A 219 5.54 -13.13 20.21
C TYR A 219 4.11 -13.65 20.10
N ASP A 220 3.77 -14.75 20.78
CA ASP A 220 2.42 -15.31 20.77
C ASP A 220 1.43 -14.39 21.50
N ALA A 221 1.81 -13.88 22.68
CA ALA A 221 1.02 -12.89 23.40
C ALA A 221 0.96 -11.57 22.62
N ALA A 222 2.09 -11.10 22.07
CA ALA A 222 2.14 -9.90 21.25
C ALA A 222 1.19 -10.00 20.04
N LYS A 223 1.19 -11.15 19.36
CA LYS A 223 0.32 -11.43 18.22
C LYS A 223 -1.15 -11.35 18.59
N SER A 224 -1.53 -11.85 19.76
CA SER A 224 -2.92 -11.77 20.23
C SER A 224 -3.37 -10.31 20.40
N ILE A 225 -2.55 -9.48 21.06
CA ILE A 225 -2.84 -8.05 21.24
C ILE A 225 -2.85 -7.30 19.90
N ILE A 226 -1.87 -7.56 19.02
CA ILE A 226 -1.80 -6.98 17.68
C ILE A 226 -3.05 -7.32 16.86
N HIS A 227 -3.51 -8.57 16.93
CA HIS A 227 -4.72 -9.00 16.24
C HIS A 227 -5.95 -8.26 16.77
N LYS A 228 -6.07 -8.11 18.09
CA LYS A 228 -7.16 -7.35 18.72
C LYS A 228 -7.20 -5.89 18.24
N ILE A 229 -6.05 -5.22 18.20
CA ILE A 229 -5.95 -3.83 17.72
C ILE A 229 -6.27 -3.73 16.22
N THR A 230 -5.74 -4.66 15.41
CA THR A 230 -5.96 -4.63 13.95
C THR A 230 -7.34 -5.09 13.51
N ALA A 231 -8.07 -5.81 14.37
CA ALA A 231 -9.48 -6.15 14.15
C ALA A 231 -10.43 -4.96 14.41
N ASN A 232 -9.96 -3.89 15.06
CA ASN A 232 -10.73 -2.68 15.31
C ASN A 232 -10.12 -1.48 14.56
N PRO A 233 -10.65 -1.11 13.38
CA PRO A 233 -10.17 0.05 12.62
C PRO A 233 -10.28 1.38 13.37
N ASP A 234 -11.21 1.50 14.31
CA ASP A 234 -11.43 2.70 15.13
C ASP A 234 -10.48 2.78 16.34
N HIS A 235 -9.60 1.79 16.51
CA HIS A 235 -8.60 1.81 17.56
C HIS A 235 -7.56 2.91 17.28
N THR A 236 -7.28 3.76 18.27
CA THR A 236 -6.37 4.91 18.15
C THR A 236 -5.01 4.54 17.54
N TYR A 237 -4.48 3.37 17.92
CA TYR A 237 -3.18 2.86 17.46
C TYR A 237 -3.24 1.88 16.28
N TYR A 238 -4.37 1.78 15.57
CA TYR A 238 -4.54 0.87 14.45
C TYR A 238 -3.40 1.01 13.40
N ASN A 239 -3.11 2.25 13.01
CA ASN A 239 -2.09 2.54 11.98
C ASN A 239 -0.67 2.22 12.44
N GLN A 240 -0.36 2.48 13.72
CA GLN A 240 0.93 2.19 14.33
C GLN A 240 1.17 0.68 14.37
N VAL A 241 0.19 -0.09 14.84
CA VAL A 241 0.28 -1.55 14.91
C VAL A 241 0.40 -2.19 13.53
N LYS A 242 -0.22 -1.60 12.49
CA LYS A 242 -0.07 -2.09 11.12
C LYS A 242 1.39 -2.12 10.64
N LYS A 243 2.26 -1.24 11.16
CA LYS A 243 3.71 -1.22 10.82
C LYS A 243 4.43 -2.50 11.26
N ILE A 244 4.01 -3.09 12.38
CA ILE A 244 4.57 -4.30 13.00
C ILE A 244 3.78 -5.58 12.66
N SER A 245 3.11 -5.60 11.49
CA SER A 245 2.16 -6.62 11.02
C SER A 245 2.32 -8.04 11.61
N THR A 246 1.19 -8.73 11.78
CA THR A 246 1.10 -10.12 12.27
C THR A 246 2.06 -11.10 11.57
N ILE A 247 2.40 -10.85 10.31
CA ILE A 247 3.36 -11.65 9.54
C ILE A 247 4.80 -11.42 10.04
N LYS A 248 5.20 -10.17 10.30
CA LYS A 248 6.53 -9.85 10.82
C LYS A 248 6.75 -10.43 12.22
N THR A 249 5.73 -10.36 13.09
CA THR A 249 5.80 -10.97 14.43
C THR A 249 5.78 -12.50 14.36
N ALA A 250 5.04 -13.10 13.44
CA ALA A 250 5.09 -14.54 13.20
C ALA A 250 6.45 -15.00 12.64
N LEU A 251 7.08 -14.23 11.77
CA LEU A 251 8.43 -14.54 11.28
C LEU A 251 9.46 -14.54 12.44
N LEU A 252 9.32 -13.63 13.40
CA LEU A 252 10.15 -13.62 14.60
C LEU A 252 9.93 -14.84 15.50
N SER A 253 8.69 -15.33 15.64
CA SER A 253 8.44 -16.53 16.45
C SER A 253 9.13 -17.78 15.90
N PHE A 254 9.39 -17.84 14.59
CA PHE A 254 10.14 -18.93 13.94
C PHE A 254 11.66 -18.79 14.03
N LYS A 255 12.21 -17.69 14.57
CA LYS A 255 13.65 -17.46 14.72
C LYS A 255 14.22 -17.93 16.06
N LYS A 256 13.39 -18.58 16.90
CA LYS A 256 13.81 -19.12 18.20
C LYS A 256 14.91 -20.18 18.06
#